data_AF-A0A7K3YBJ6-F1
#
_entry.id   AF-A0A7K3YBJ6-F1
#
_cell.length_a   1.000
_cell.length_b   1.000
_cell.length_c   1.000
_cell.angle_alpha   90.00
_cell.angle_beta   90.00
_cell.angle_gamma   90.00
#
_symmetry.space_group_name_H-M   'P 1'
#
loop_
_entity.id
_entity.type
_entity.pdbx_description
1 polymer ?
#
loop_
_entity_poly.entity_id
_entity_poly.type
_entity_poly.pdbx_seq_one_letter_code
_entity_poly.pdbx_strand_id
1 'polypeptide(L)'
;MVARETKMAEEGSGRRLRLISAVIIAIVAYLIFLSVVIVPLQGGTIPSTTILADDLSGNTAHHATNDLPVQTVGDISRSAVIAFAMLTHIIFANLHVGGAWIIVATTLLYFRYQRMRYKNLARSLTLFTLILFSAGSTFAAGGMMAIIALFPDLSLNIFHLYWWPIFIYFLLFGVIITLLFTYWFAWDRIRPGVHLALGFGYAISVFIQAVTVDTLAAGMLTPGVASFTFTESGLLPMTLDQAMALWFNPTLWELTFHRVAAAIAFFGFLIATLATAHYINQKDFAAKKQWDWVAAYG
;
A
#
# COMPACT_ATOMS: atom_id res chain seq x y z
N MET A 1 33.09 -19.92 28.92
CA MET A 1 32.07 -18.86 28.76
C MET A 1 32.30 -18.10 27.44
N VAL A 2 33.50 -17.55 27.23
CA VAL A 2 33.93 -16.86 25.99
C VAL A 2 33.69 -17.65 24.69
N ALA A 3 34.05 -18.94 24.65
CA ALA A 3 33.86 -19.79 23.45
C ALA A 3 32.38 -20.05 23.08
N ARG A 4 31.46 -19.90 24.03
CA ARG A 4 30.02 -20.07 23.81
C ARG A 4 29.41 -18.77 23.28
N GLU A 5 29.91 -17.63 23.77
CA GLU A 5 29.51 -16.29 23.30
C GLU A 5 30.00 -16.00 21.89
N THR A 6 31.24 -16.39 21.54
CA THR A 6 31.77 -16.25 20.18
C THR A 6 30.99 -17.09 19.17
N LYS A 7 30.68 -18.35 19.51
CA LYS A 7 29.88 -19.24 18.65
C LYS A 7 28.45 -18.74 18.46
N MET A 8 27.82 -18.18 19.50
CA MET A 8 26.51 -17.55 19.40
C MET A 8 26.54 -16.26 18.56
N ALA A 9 27.62 -15.48 18.64
CA ALA A 9 27.82 -14.29 17.82
C ALA A 9 28.04 -14.64 16.33
N GLU A 10 28.81 -15.69 16.04
CA GLU A 10 29.04 -16.20 14.69
C GLU A 10 27.76 -16.80 14.07
N GLU A 11 27.00 -17.61 14.82
CA GLU A 11 25.70 -18.13 14.37
C GLU A 11 24.68 -17.00 14.12
N GLY A 12 24.68 -15.98 14.98
CA GLY A 12 23.87 -14.77 14.81
C GLY A 12 24.26 -13.96 13.57
N SER A 13 25.56 -13.81 13.32
CA SER A 13 26.12 -13.11 12.15
C SER A 13 25.78 -13.86 10.85
N GLY A 14 25.99 -15.18 10.80
CA GLY A 14 25.67 -16.01 9.64
C GLY A 14 24.17 -16.01 9.32
N ARG A 15 23.30 -16.00 10.32
CA ARG A 15 21.84 -15.86 10.12
C ARG A 15 21.46 -14.49 9.57
N ARG A 16 22.06 -13.40 10.08
CA ARG A 16 21.83 -12.04 9.57
C ARG A 16 22.31 -11.92 8.12
N LEU A 17 23.47 -12.47 7.80
CA LEU A 17 24.01 -12.44 6.44
C LEU A 17 23.07 -13.16 5.46
N ARG A 18 22.57 -14.35 5.80
CA ARG A 18 21.59 -15.07 4.97
C ARG A 18 20.31 -14.29 4.75
N LEU A 19 19.80 -13.61 5.79
CA LEU A 19 18.60 -12.76 5.66
C LEU A 19 18.86 -11.57 4.73
N ILE A 20 20.01 -10.91 4.87
CA ILE A 20 20.42 -9.81 3.99
C ILE A 20 20.55 -10.31 2.54
N SER A 21 21.22 -11.44 2.32
CA SER A 21 21.36 -12.04 0.99
C SER A 21 20.00 -12.41 0.40
N ALA A 22 19.08 -12.98 1.17
CA ALA A 22 17.74 -13.32 0.71
C ALA A 22 16.94 -12.06 0.29
N VAL A 23 17.05 -10.97 1.06
CA VAL A 23 16.43 -9.68 0.70
C VAL A 23 17.04 -9.12 -0.58
N ILE A 24 18.36 -9.14 -0.73
CA ILE A 24 19.03 -8.68 -1.95
C ILE A 24 18.59 -9.51 -3.16
N ILE A 25 18.55 -10.83 -3.03
CA ILE A 25 18.08 -11.73 -4.09
C ILE A 25 16.63 -11.41 -4.46
N ALA A 26 15.75 -11.18 -3.48
CA ALA A 26 14.36 -10.80 -3.74
C ALA A 26 14.25 -9.45 -4.46
N ILE A 27 15.06 -8.46 -4.08
CA ILE A 27 15.12 -7.15 -4.76
C ILE A 27 15.62 -7.32 -6.20
N VAL A 28 16.70 -8.08 -6.42
CA VAL A 28 17.24 -8.32 -7.76
C VAL A 28 16.22 -9.08 -8.63
N ALA A 29 15.58 -10.12 -8.09
CA ALA A 29 14.54 -10.85 -8.79
C ALA A 29 13.35 -9.95 -9.15
N TYR A 30 12.95 -9.07 -8.22
CA TYR A 30 11.91 -8.07 -8.46
C TYR A 30 12.32 -7.06 -9.55
N LEU A 31 13.55 -6.56 -9.52
CA LEU A 31 14.08 -5.65 -10.55
C LEU A 31 14.15 -6.31 -11.93
N ILE A 32 14.54 -7.59 -11.99
CA ILE A 32 14.53 -8.39 -13.23
C ILE A 32 13.08 -8.54 -13.73
N PHE A 33 12.15 -8.92 -12.86
CA PHE A 33 10.73 -9.04 -13.22
C PHE A 33 10.17 -7.70 -13.75
N LEU A 34 10.50 -6.59 -13.08
CA LEU A 34 10.07 -5.26 -13.51
C LEU A 34 10.66 -4.91 -14.89
N SER A 35 11.95 -5.17 -15.11
CA SER A 35 12.64 -4.80 -16.34
C SER A 35 12.28 -5.69 -17.53
N VAL A 36 12.05 -7.00 -17.29
CA VAL A 36 11.84 -8.00 -18.36
C VAL A 36 10.36 -8.23 -18.66
N VAL A 37 9.48 -8.08 -17.66
CA VAL A 37 8.04 -8.34 -17.83
C VAL A 37 7.26 -7.05 -17.86
N ILE A 38 7.39 -6.21 -16.83
CA ILE A 38 6.51 -5.05 -16.67
C ILE A 38 6.83 -3.93 -17.67
N VAL A 39 8.10 -3.53 -17.79
CA VAL A 39 8.51 -2.44 -18.68
C VAL A 39 8.12 -2.74 -20.15
N PRO A 40 8.35 -3.94 -20.71
CA PRO A 40 7.89 -4.28 -22.05
C PRO A 40 6.36 -4.26 -22.21
N LEU A 41 5.61 -4.75 -21.22
CA LEU A 41 4.13 -4.70 -21.23
C LEU A 41 3.59 -3.26 -21.20
N GLN A 42 4.38 -2.29 -20.77
CA GLN A 42 4.04 -0.87 -20.73
C GLN A 42 4.57 -0.07 -21.93
N GLY A 43 5.00 -0.74 -23.01
CA GLY A 43 5.53 -0.08 -24.21
C GLY A 43 7.06 0.11 -24.22
N GLY A 44 7.76 -0.52 -23.28
CA GLY A 44 9.23 -0.53 -23.24
C GLY A 44 9.83 0.76 -22.71
N THR A 45 10.97 1.17 -23.28
CA THR A 45 11.64 2.44 -22.97
C THR A 45 11.07 3.62 -23.75
N ILE A 46 10.13 3.36 -24.67
CA ILE A 46 9.51 4.38 -25.51
C ILE A 46 8.65 5.26 -24.60
N PRO A 47 8.80 6.59 -24.66
CA PRO A 47 7.96 7.50 -23.89
C PRO A 47 6.48 7.27 -24.19
N SER A 48 5.66 7.19 -23.14
CA SER A 48 4.19 7.05 -23.26
C SER A 48 3.55 8.18 -24.08
N THR A 49 4.17 9.36 -24.08
CA THR A 49 3.79 10.51 -24.93
C THR A 49 3.97 10.22 -26.42
N THR A 50 4.96 9.41 -26.80
CA THR A 50 5.21 9.01 -28.19
C THR A 50 4.24 7.91 -28.63
N ILE A 51 3.87 7.01 -27.71
CA ILE A 51 2.89 5.94 -27.97
C ILE A 51 1.48 6.51 -28.15
N LEU A 52 1.10 7.52 -27.36
CA LEU A 52 -0.22 8.16 -27.40
C LEU A 52 -0.28 9.40 -28.31
N ALA A 53 0.74 9.65 -29.13
CA ALA A 53 0.83 10.88 -29.91
C ALA A 53 -0.36 11.07 -30.87
N ASP A 54 -0.82 10.00 -31.52
CA ASP A 54 -1.99 10.03 -32.41
C ASP A 54 -3.29 10.24 -31.64
N ASP A 55 -3.48 9.57 -30.50
CA ASP A 55 -4.65 9.75 -29.62
C ASP A 55 -4.73 11.16 -29.03
N LEU A 56 -3.56 11.77 -28.73
CA LEU A 56 -3.46 13.15 -28.27
C LEU A 56 -3.72 14.15 -29.40
N SER A 57 -3.36 13.83 -30.65
CA SER A 57 -3.58 14.69 -31.82
C SER A 57 -5.05 14.82 -32.22
N GLY A 58 -5.87 13.80 -31.94
CA GLY A 58 -7.32 13.80 -32.18
C GLY A 58 -8.14 14.36 -31.01
N ASN A 59 -7.51 14.63 -29.86
CA ASN A 59 -8.20 15.09 -28.68
C ASN A 59 -8.42 16.61 -28.72
N THR A 60 -9.67 17.04 -28.88
CA THR A 60 -10.07 18.46 -28.84
C THR A 60 -10.19 19.00 -27.41
N ALA A 61 -9.96 18.17 -26.40
CA ALA A 61 -9.78 18.65 -25.04
C ALA A 61 -8.57 19.59 -25.05
N HIS A 62 -8.85 20.88 -24.86
CA HIS A 62 -7.83 21.89 -24.60
C HIS A 62 -7.25 21.57 -23.22
N HIS A 63 -6.38 20.54 -23.15
CA HIS A 63 -5.60 20.28 -21.96
C HIS A 63 -4.74 21.51 -21.79
N ALA A 64 -4.90 22.21 -20.68
CA ALA A 64 -3.95 23.24 -20.29
C ALA A 64 -2.61 22.52 -20.03
N THR A 65 -1.81 22.34 -21.09
CA THR A 65 -0.39 22.11 -20.94
C THR A 65 0.12 23.41 -20.35
N ASN A 66 0.52 23.39 -19.08
CA ASN A 66 0.96 24.60 -18.41
C ASN A 66 2.36 25.04 -18.88
N ASP A 67 2.83 24.50 -20.02
CA ASP A 67 4.19 24.56 -20.56
C ASP A 67 5.25 24.38 -19.49
N LEU A 68 4.97 23.48 -18.53
CA LEU A 68 5.85 23.25 -17.40
C LEU A 68 7.08 22.46 -17.83
N PRO A 69 8.27 22.84 -17.33
CA PRO A 69 9.48 22.10 -17.63
C PRO A 69 9.37 20.67 -17.09
N VAL A 70 9.41 19.71 -18.00
CA VAL A 70 9.40 18.28 -17.67
C VAL A 70 10.81 17.83 -17.28
N GLN A 71 10.95 17.26 -16.09
CA GLN A 71 12.23 16.67 -15.68
C GLN A 71 12.43 15.29 -16.32
N THR A 72 13.66 15.02 -16.75
CA THR A 72 14.10 13.72 -17.29
C THR A 72 15.03 13.02 -16.30
N VAL A 73 15.14 11.69 -16.38
CA VAL A 73 15.96 10.88 -15.47
C VAL A 73 17.06 10.19 -16.29
N GLY A 74 17.96 10.99 -16.87
CA GLY A 74 19.00 10.50 -17.77
C GLY A 74 18.41 9.66 -18.91
N ASP A 75 18.97 8.48 -19.13
CA ASP A 75 18.53 7.52 -20.15
C ASP A 75 17.34 6.64 -19.72
N ILE A 76 16.80 6.83 -18.51
CA ILE A 76 15.70 6.03 -17.96
C ILE A 76 14.36 6.72 -18.25
N SER A 77 13.39 5.95 -18.77
CA SER A 77 12.03 6.43 -19.00
C SER A 77 11.36 6.91 -17.70
N ARG A 78 10.70 8.07 -17.75
CA ARG A 78 9.90 8.64 -16.64
C ARG A 78 8.87 7.64 -16.12
N SER A 79 8.21 6.92 -17.03
CA SER A 79 7.21 5.90 -16.68
C SER A 79 7.83 4.71 -15.96
N ALA A 80 9.07 4.32 -16.30
CA ALA A 80 9.76 3.23 -15.62
C ALA A 80 10.10 3.59 -14.16
N VAL A 81 10.45 4.85 -13.89
CA VAL A 81 10.70 5.34 -12.51
C VAL A 81 9.42 5.29 -11.68
N ILE A 82 8.29 5.74 -12.24
CA ILE A 82 6.99 5.66 -11.56
C ILE A 82 6.56 4.22 -11.36
N ALA A 83 6.70 3.37 -12.38
CA ALA A 83 6.38 1.96 -12.29
C ALA A 83 7.15 1.29 -11.15
N PHE A 84 8.46 1.52 -11.07
CA PHE A 84 9.28 0.99 -9.97
C PHE A 84 8.80 1.48 -8.60
N ALA A 85 8.62 2.78 -8.42
CA ALA A 85 8.21 3.35 -7.13
C ALA A 85 6.81 2.86 -6.70
N MET A 86 5.82 2.91 -7.60
CA MET A 86 4.42 2.64 -7.28
C MET A 86 4.10 1.14 -7.23
N LEU A 87 4.74 0.30 -8.06
CA LEU A 87 4.60 -1.15 -7.92
C LEU A 87 5.30 -1.67 -6.66
N THR A 88 6.40 -1.04 -6.24
CA THR A 88 7.01 -1.40 -4.95
C THR A 88 6.09 -0.98 -3.80
N HIS A 89 5.57 0.24 -3.86
CA HIS A 89 4.62 0.76 -2.87
C HIS A 89 3.38 -0.14 -2.74
N ILE A 90 2.78 -0.59 -3.85
CA ILE A 90 1.51 -1.34 -3.81
C ILE A 90 1.64 -2.69 -3.09
N ILE A 91 2.83 -3.31 -3.09
CA ILE A 91 3.09 -4.54 -2.32
C ILE A 91 2.90 -4.24 -0.83
N PHE A 92 3.52 -3.18 -0.32
CA PHE A 92 3.39 -2.78 1.07
C PHE A 92 1.99 -2.25 1.39
N ALA A 93 1.37 -1.50 0.47
CA ALA A 93 0.03 -0.97 0.64
C ALA A 93 -1.00 -2.09 0.78
N ASN A 94 -0.95 -3.11 -0.08
CA ASN A 94 -1.84 -4.28 0.02
C ASN A 94 -1.65 -5.03 1.33
N LEU A 95 -0.41 -5.23 1.78
CA LEU A 95 -0.16 -5.87 3.08
C LEU A 95 -0.67 -5.02 4.25
N HIS A 96 -0.60 -3.69 4.12
CA HIS A 96 -1.15 -2.78 5.12
C HIS A 96 -2.68 -2.84 5.17
N VAL A 97 -3.36 -2.79 4.02
CA VAL A 97 -4.82 -2.87 3.92
C VAL A 97 -5.34 -4.22 4.44
N GLY A 98 -4.78 -5.33 3.96
CA GLY A 98 -5.16 -6.67 4.41
C GLY A 98 -4.84 -6.90 5.88
N GLY A 99 -3.66 -6.44 6.31
CA GLY A 99 -3.22 -6.52 7.71
C GLY A 99 -4.15 -5.78 8.66
N ALA A 100 -4.64 -4.59 8.30
CA ALA A 100 -5.54 -3.82 9.14
C ALA A 100 -6.83 -4.59 9.47
N TRP A 101 -7.45 -5.21 8.47
CA TRP A 101 -8.65 -6.03 8.64
C TRP A 101 -8.39 -7.33 9.41
N ILE A 102 -7.29 -8.02 9.12
CA ILE A 102 -6.95 -9.27 9.81
C ILE A 102 -6.56 -9.01 11.27
N ILE A 103 -5.85 -7.93 11.58
CA ILE A 103 -5.52 -7.56 12.98
C ILE A 103 -6.78 -7.35 13.80
N VAL A 104 -7.74 -6.55 13.30
CA VAL A 104 -8.99 -6.28 14.04
C VAL A 104 -9.84 -7.55 14.15
N ALA A 105 -9.93 -8.37 13.10
CA ALA A 105 -10.62 -9.65 13.16
C ALA A 105 -10.00 -10.60 14.19
N THR A 106 -8.67 -10.74 14.20
CA THR A 106 -7.94 -11.57 15.17
C THR A 106 -8.18 -11.08 16.60
N THR A 107 -8.25 -9.77 16.78
CA THR A 107 -8.47 -9.14 18.09
C THR A 107 -9.91 -9.32 18.57
N LEU A 108 -10.88 -9.23 17.66
CA LEU A 108 -12.26 -9.57 17.94
C LEU A 108 -12.39 -11.04 18.39
N LEU A 109 -11.69 -11.97 17.73
CA LEU A 109 -11.65 -13.38 18.12
C LEU A 109 -11.02 -13.56 19.51
N TYR A 110 -9.97 -12.80 19.84
CA TYR A 110 -9.42 -12.78 21.20
C TYR A 110 -10.48 -12.34 22.22
N PHE A 111 -11.21 -11.25 21.97
CA PHE A 111 -12.26 -10.80 22.88
C PHE A 111 -13.42 -11.78 23.01
N ARG A 112 -13.79 -12.45 21.91
CA ARG A 112 -14.89 -13.42 21.91
C ARG A 112 -14.54 -14.73 22.62
N TYR A 113 -13.32 -15.22 22.44
CA TYR A 113 -12.91 -16.56 22.91
C TYR A 113 -11.96 -16.54 24.10
N GLN A 114 -11.37 -15.40 24.44
CA GLN A 114 -10.42 -15.23 25.55
C GLN A 114 -9.20 -16.18 25.48
N ARG A 115 -8.81 -16.59 24.27
CA ARG A 115 -7.65 -17.49 24.06
C ARG A 115 -6.39 -16.68 23.73
N MET A 116 -5.35 -16.86 24.54
CA MET A 116 -4.09 -16.11 24.41
C MET A 116 -3.40 -16.25 23.04
N ARG A 117 -3.63 -17.35 22.32
CA ARG A 117 -3.12 -17.51 20.94
C ARG A 117 -3.59 -16.42 19.98
N TYR A 118 -4.84 -15.95 20.09
CA TYR A 118 -5.35 -14.85 19.26
C TYR A 118 -4.71 -13.52 19.65
N LYS A 119 -4.57 -13.25 20.96
CA LYS A 119 -3.87 -12.06 21.44
C LYS A 119 -2.42 -12.01 20.95
N ASN A 120 -1.69 -13.11 21.08
CA ASN A 120 -0.29 -13.21 20.66
C ASN A 120 -0.14 -13.06 19.15
N LEU A 121 -1.07 -13.63 18.38
CA LEU A 121 -1.10 -13.48 16.93
C LEU A 121 -1.42 -12.04 16.53
N ALA A 122 -2.51 -11.46 17.04
CA ALA A 122 -2.90 -10.07 16.76
C ALA A 122 -1.78 -9.08 17.06
N ARG A 123 -1.10 -9.25 18.20
CA ARG A 123 0.06 -8.44 18.57
C ARG A 123 1.20 -8.62 17.56
N SER A 124 1.60 -9.86 17.25
CA SER A 124 2.65 -10.12 16.25
C SER A 124 2.32 -9.54 14.88
N LEU A 125 1.07 -9.67 14.41
CA LEU A 125 0.61 -9.10 13.15
C LEU A 125 0.63 -7.57 13.17
N THR A 126 0.24 -6.94 14.29
CA THR A 126 0.32 -5.49 14.45
C THR A 126 1.75 -4.97 14.30
N LEU A 127 2.72 -5.62 14.95
CA LEU A 127 4.13 -5.26 14.82
C LEU A 127 4.61 -5.41 13.38
N PHE A 128 4.24 -6.51 12.74
CA PHE A 128 4.60 -6.78 11.35
C PHE A 128 4.05 -5.69 10.42
N THR A 129 2.76 -5.37 10.54
CA THR A 129 2.11 -4.31 9.76
C THR A 129 2.72 -2.92 10.05
N LEU A 130 3.10 -2.62 11.29
CA LEU A 130 3.78 -1.37 11.64
C LEU A 130 5.12 -1.22 10.92
N ILE A 131 5.93 -2.29 10.87
CA ILE A 131 7.21 -2.29 10.14
C ILE A 131 6.98 -2.08 8.64
N LEU A 132 6.00 -2.80 8.06
CA LEU A 132 5.66 -2.68 6.64
C LEU A 132 5.13 -1.29 6.28
N PHE A 133 4.32 -0.69 7.15
CA PHE A 133 3.78 0.65 6.96
C PHE A 133 4.89 1.69 6.75
N SER A 134 5.96 1.62 7.56
CA SER A 134 7.10 2.52 7.42
C SER A 134 7.79 2.36 6.07
N ALA A 135 8.03 1.13 5.63
CA ALA A 135 8.67 0.88 4.32
C ALA A 135 7.76 1.33 3.16
N GLY A 136 6.48 1.01 3.22
CA GLY A 136 5.50 1.42 2.20
C GLY A 136 5.36 2.93 2.09
N SER A 137 5.38 3.65 3.22
CA SER A 137 5.29 5.12 3.26
C SER A 137 6.45 5.80 2.54
N THR A 138 7.67 5.25 2.65
CA THR A 138 8.85 5.78 1.93
C THR A 138 8.65 5.71 0.41
N PHE A 139 8.18 4.58 -0.12
CA PHE A 139 7.91 4.45 -1.55
C PHE A 139 6.70 5.29 -2.00
N ALA A 140 5.70 5.48 -1.13
CA ALA A 140 4.57 6.36 -1.41
C ALA A 140 5.03 7.81 -1.60
N ALA A 141 5.79 8.33 -0.63
CA ALA A 141 6.32 9.69 -0.67
C ALA A 141 7.28 9.87 -1.85
N GLY A 142 8.19 8.92 -2.07
CA GLY A 142 9.11 8.94 -3.21
C GLY A 142 8.40 8.91 -4.56
N GLY A 143 7.36 8.08 -4.71
CA GLY A 143 6.57 8.04 -5.94
C GLY A 143 5.71 9.28 -6.15
N MET A 144 5.15 9.88 -5.11
CA MET A 144 4.45 11.16 -5.22
C MET A 144 5.40 12.28 -5.68
N MET A 145 6.60 12.36 -5.09
CA MET A 145 7.62 13.31 -5.52
C MET A 145 8.02 13.07 -6.98
N ALA A 146 8.14 11.81 -7.40
CA ALA A 146 8.43 11.47 -8.79
C ALA A 146 7.26 11.82 -9.72
N ILE A 147 5.99 11.66 -9.31
CA ILE A 147 4.83 12.07 -10.11
C ILE A 147 4.83 13.60 -10.28
N ILE A 148 5.08 14.36 -9.21
CA ILE A 148 5.17 15.83 -9.26
C ILE A 148 6.28 16.30 -10.20
N ALA A 149 7.49 15.76 -10.04
CA ALA A 149 8.66 16.19 -10.81
C ALA A 149 8.62 15.71 -12.25
N LEU A 150 8.23 14.46 -12.47
CA LEU A 150 8.26 13.84 -13.79
C LEU A 150 6.97 14.06 -14.55
N PHE A 151 5.81 14.26 -13.94
CA PHE A 151 4.51 14.46 -14.62
C PHE A 151 3.78 15.69 -14.05
N PRO A 152 4.31 16.91 -14.30
CA PRO A 152 3.82 18.13 -13.66
C PRO A 152 2.37 18.46 -14.06
N ASP A 153 1.99 18.33 -15.33
CA ASP A 153 0.61 18.57 -15.76
C ASP A 153 -0.38 17.59 -15.15
N LEU A 154 -0.03 16.29 -15.10
CA LEU A 154 -0.85 15.29 -14.41
C LEU A 154 -1.04 15.67 -12.95
N SER A 155 0.04 16.06 -12.27
CA SER A 155 0.03 16.44 -10.87
C SER A 155 -0.88 17.63 -10.60
N LEU A 156 -0.78 18.68 -11.43
CA LEU A 156 -1.65 19.85 -11.31
C LEU A 156 -3.13 19.50 -11.53
N ASN A 157 -3.42 18.70 -12.57
CA ASN A 157 -4.80 18.26 -12.82
C ASN A 157 -5.34 17.42 -11.67
N ILE A 158 -4.53 16.53 -11.09
CA ILE A 158 -4.86 15.77 -9.90
C ILE A 158 -5.23 16.71 -8.74
N PHE A 159 -4.41 17.74 -8.46
CA PHE A 159 -4.71 18.70 -7.39
C PHE A 159 -5.93 19.58 -7.69
N HIS A 160 -6.20 19.93 -8.94
CA HIS A 160 -7.39 20.72 -9.29
C HIS A 160 -8.69 19.91 -9.21
N LEU A 161 -8.67 18.67 -9.66
CA LEU A 161 -9.86 17.84 -9.80
C LEU A 161 -10.16 16.99 -8.56
N TYR A 162 -9.12 16.57 -7.84
CA TYR A 162 -9.20 15.64 -6.71
C TYR A 162 -8.65 16.23 -5.41
N TRP A 163 -8.61 17.57 -5.27
CA TRP A 163 -8.13 18.24 -4.06
C TRP A 163 -8.71 17.63 -2.78
N TRP A 164 -10.05 17.54 -2.68
CA TRP A 164 -10.72 17.04 -1.49
C TRP A 164 -10.45 15.56 -1.19
N PRO A 165 -10.58 14.62 -2.16
CA PRO A 165 -10.12 13.24 -1.97
C PRO A 165 -8.67 13.14 -1.48
N ILE A 166 -7.75 13.89 -2.07
CA ILE A 166 -6.31 13.88 -1.70
C ILE A 166 -6.10 14.49 -0.32
N PHE A 167 -6.82 15.55 0.02
CA PHE A 167 -6.75 16.17 1.33
C PHE A 167 -7.20 15.19 2.42
N ILE A 168 -8.32 14.48 2.18
CA ILE A 168 -8.80 13.42 3.08
C ILE A 168 -7.77 12.29 3.17
N TYR A 169 -7.15 11.89 2.06
CA TYR A 169 -6.09 10.89 2.04
C TYR A 169 -4.94 11.24 3.00
N PHE A 170 -4.42 12.47 2.93
CA PHE A 170 -3.32 12.95 3.78
C PHE A 170 -3.75 13.14 5.24
N LEU A 171 -4.97 13.61 5.49
CA LEU A 171 -5.53 13.67 6.84
C LEU A 171 -5.60 12.26 7.46
N LEU A 172 -6.11 11.28 6.71
CA LEU A 172 -6.20 9.90 7.13
C LEU A 172 -4.84 9.28 7.35
N PHE A 173 -3.79 9.69 6.63
CA PHE A 173 -2.44 9.21 6.89
C PHE A 173 -2.00 9.51 8.33
N GLY A 174 -2.25 10.73 8.83
CA GLY A 174 -1.97 11.10 10.22
C GLY A 174 -2.85 10.34 11.23
N VAL A 175 -4.15 10.18 10.93
CA VAL A 175 -5.08 9.41 11.77
C VAL A 175 -4.66 7.94 11.88
N ILE A 176 -4.33 7.31 10.74
CA ILE A 176 -3.90 5.92 10.65
C ILE A 176 -2.62 5.68 11.45
N ILE A 177 -1.62 6.56 11.33
CA ILE A 177 -0.39 6.47 12.13
C ILE A 177 -0.73 6.53 13.61
N THR A 178 -1.52 7.52 14.01
CA THR A 178 -1.90 7.73 15.41
C THR A 178 -2.62 6.51 15.97
N LEU A 179 -3.60 5.98 15.23
CA LEU A 179 -4.37 4.81 15.64
C LEU A 179 -3.50 3.56 15.69
N LEU A 180 -2.68 3.28 14.66
CA LEU A 180 -1.81 2.10 14.61
C LEU A 180 -0.77 2.10 15.75
N PHE A 181 -0.11 3.24 15.99
CA PHE A 181 0.87 3.36 17.07
C PHE A 181 0.19 3.28 18.45
N THR A 182 -0.92 3.98 18.64
CA THR A 182 -1.68 3.90 19.90
C THR A 182 -2.16 2.48 20.13
N TYR A 183 -2.67 1.81 19.11
CA TYR A 183 -3.08 0.41 19.18
C TYR A 183 -1.92 -0.49 19.59
N TRP A 184 -0.75 -0.36 18.98
CA TRP A 184 0.45 -1.12 19.33
C TRP A 184 0.95 -0.86 20.77
N PHE A 185 1.01 0.40 21.20
CA PHE A 185 1.53 0.74 22.52
C PHE A 185 0.50 0.63 23.64
N ALA A 186 -0.80 0.67 23.35
CA ALA A 186 -1.84 0.59 24.38
C ALA A 186 -2.23 -0.84 24.76
N TRP A 187 -1.60 -1.86 24.16
CA TRP A 187 -1.79 -3.26 24.58
C TRP A 187 -1.62 -3.40 26.09
N ASP A 188 -2.64 -3.97 26.73
CA ASP A 188 -2.73 -4.18 28.19
C ASP A 188 -2.71 -2.91 29.07
N ARG A 189 -2.75 -1.71 28.46
CA ARG A 189 -2.73 -0.41 29.17
C ARG A 189 -4.08 0.30 29.20
N ILE A 190 -5.01 -0.10 28.33
CA ILE A 190 -6.35 0.50 28.21
C ILE A 190 -7.44 -0.55 28.34
N ARG A 191 -8.68 -0.09 28.56
CA ARG A 191 -9.84 -0.98 28.66
C ARG A 191 -10.00 -1.77 27.36
N PRO A 192 -10.31 -3.08 27.43
CA PRO A 192 -10.37 -3.94 26.26
C PRO A 192 -11.34 -3.48 25.16
N GLY A 193 -12.50 -2.91 25.53
CA GLY A 193 -13.43 -2.33 24.55
C GLY A 193 -12.85 -1.12 23.80
N VAL A 194 -12.05 -0.28 24.46
CA VAL A 194 -11.38 0.86 23.82
C VAL A 194 -10.29 0.36 22.87
N HIS A 195 -9.55 -0.68 23.26
CA HIS A 195 -8.54 -1.29 22.40
C HIS A 195 -9.17 -1.86 21.12
N LEU A 196 -10.31 -2.55 21.23
CA LEU A 196 -11.05 -3.04 20.06
C LEU A 196 -11.56 -1.89 19.18
N ALA A 197 -12.07 -0.81 19.77
CA ALA A 197 -12.52 0.36 19.05
C ALA A 197 -11.38 1.05 18.27
N LEU A 198 -10.17 1.13 18.84
CA LEU A 198 -8.98 1.61 18.13
C LEU A 198 -8.66 0.74 16.91
N GLY A 199 -8.79 -0.59 17.04
CA GLY A 199 -8.58 -1.53 15.94
C GLY A 199 -9.57 -1.34 14.80
N PHE A 200 -10.86 -1.18 15.11
CA PHE A 200 -11.88 -0.88 14.09
C PHE A 200 -11.69 0.51 13.48
N GLY A 201 -11.40 1.52 14.30
CA GLY A 201 -11.11 2.87 13.80
C GLY A 201 -9.94 2.87 12.83
N TYR A 202 -8.89 2.10 13.13
CA TYR A 202 -7.74 1.90 12.25
C TYR A 202 -8.14 1.24 10.92
N ALA A 203 -8.82 0.09 10.97
CA ALA A 203 -9.24 -0.62 9.75
C ALA A 203 -10.18 0.21 8.87
N ILE A 204 -11.15 0.91 9.47
CA ILE A 204 -12.06 1.80 8.75
C ILE A 204 -11.30 2.98 8.14
N SER A 205 -10.37 3.58 8.87
CA SER A 205 -9.56 4.69 8.35
C SER A 205 -8.72 4.25 7.15
N VAL A 206 -8.12 3.06 7.21
CA VAL A 206 -7.39 2.46 6.08
C VAL A 206 -8.31 2.19 4.89
N PHE A 207 -9.54 1.72 5.13
CA PHE A 207 -10.54 1.52 4.07
C PHE A 207 -10.94 2.83 3.39
N ILE A 208 -11.27 3.88 4.16
CA ILE A 208 -11.62 5.20 3.60
C ILE A 208 -10.42 5.78 2.84
N GLN A 209 -9.20 5.61 3.35
CA GLN A 209 -8.00 6.04 2.64
C GLN A 209 -7.83 5.29 1.30
N ALA A 210 -8.11 3.99 1.26
CA ALA A 210 -8.11 3.24 0.00
C ALA A 210 -9.15 3.79 -0.99
N VAL A 211 -10.38 4.08 -0.53
CA VAL A 211 -11.43 4.72 -1.35
C VAL A 211 -10.92 6.02 -1.96
N THR A 212 -10.25 6.89 -1.20
CA THR A 212 -9.77 8.19 -1.73
C THR A 212 -8.75 8.04 -2.87
N VAL A 213 -7.87 7.02 -2.83
CA VAL A 213 -6.92 6.74 -3.92
C VAL A 213 -7.59 6.01 -5.08
N ASP A 214 -8.52 5.11 -4.77
CA ASP A 214 -9.27 4.37 -5.80
C ASP A 214 -10.19 5.29 -6.58
N THR A 215 -10.74 6.34 -5.95
CA THR A 215 -11.46 7.43 -6.63
C THR A 215 -10.61 8.03 -7.75
N LEU A 216 -9.35 8.36 -7.46
CA LEU A 216 -8.42 8.87 -8.48
C LEU A 216 -8.10 7.79 -9.53
N ALA A 217 -7.69 6.60 -9.10
CA ALA A 217 -7.23 5.54 -10.00
C ALA A 217 -8.33 5.04 -10.95
N ALA A 218 -9.55 4.87 -10.45
CA ALA A 218 -10.71 4.49 -11.25
C ALA A 218 -11.15 5.65 -12.14
N GLY A 219 -11.15 6.90 -11.63
CA GLY A 219 -11.51 8.09 -12.41
C GLY A 219 -10.60 8.34 -13.61
N MET A 220 -9.34 7.89 -13.56
CA MET A 220 -8.42 7.91 -14.71
C MET A 220 -8.78 6.90 -15.82
N LEU A 221 -9.51 5.83 -15.49
CA LEU A 221 -9.88 4.76 -16.43
C LEU A 221 -11.32 4.89 -16.92
N THR A 222 -12.22 5.29 -16.03
CA THR A 222 -13.67 5.39 -16.24
C THR A 222 -14.16 6.72 -15.68
N PRO A 223 -13.81 7.86 -16.28
CA PRO A 223 -14.23 9.15 -15.77
C PRO A 223 -15.77 9.22 -15.73
N GLY A 224 -16.34 9.60 -14.58
CA GLY A 224 -17.79 9.73 -14.41
C GLY A 224 -18.40 10.96 -15.07
N VAL A 225 -17.58 11.82 -15.67
CA VAL A 225 -17.97 12.99 -16.46
C VAL A 225 -17.19 13.05 -17.76
N ALA A 226 -17.86 13.35 -18.87
CA ALA A 226 -17.22 13.47 -20.18
C ALA A 226 -16.49 14.81 -20.38
N SER A 227 -16.96 15.86 -19.71
CA SER A 227 -16.34 17.17 -19.66
C SER A 227 -16.73 17.89 -18.36
N PHE A 228 -15.90 18.82 -17.93
CA PHE A 228 -16.15 19.66 -16.76
C PHE A 228 -16.00 21.13 -17.15
N THR A 229 -16.78 21.98 -16.50
CA THR A 229 -16.69 23.43 -16.65
C THR A 229 -16.18 23.98 -15.34
N PHE A 230 -15.09 24.74 -15.38
CA PHE A 230 -14.57 25.34 -14.18
C PHE A 230 -15.43 26.55 -13.79
N THR A 231 -15.94 26.55 -12.55
CA THR A 231 -16.94 27.52 -12.09
C THR A 231 -16.36 28.76 -11.43
N GLU A 232 -15.08 28.75 -11.03
CA GLU A 232 -14.21 29.89 -10.63
C GLU A 232 -12.94 29.35 -9.91
N SER A 233 -11.98 30.21 -9.54
CA SER A 233 -10.79 29.82 -8.77
C SER A 233 -11.13 29.45 -7.32
N GLY A 234 -10.84 28.22 -6.89
CA GLY A 234 -11.06 27.76 -5.52
C GLY A 234 -10.70 26.28 -5.31
N LEU A 235 -10.84 25.79 -4.07
CA LEU A 235 -10.56 24.39 -3.70
C LEU A 235 -11.59 23.37 -4.23
N LEU A 236 -12.68 23.87 -4.82
CA LEU A 236 -13.66 23.09 -5.57
C LEU A 236 -13.98 23.88 -6.84
N PRO A 237 -13.19 23.72 -7.91
CA PRO A 237 -13.28 24.59 -9.09
C PRO A 237 -14.42 24.16 -10.04
N MET A 238 -15.35 23.31 -9.61
CA MET A 238 -16.48 22.81 -10.39
C MET A 238 -17.73 22.72 -9.52
N THR A 239 -18.91 22.49 -10.12
CA THR A 239 -20.13 22.25 -9.35
C THR A 239 -20.00 20.98 -8.48
N LEU A 240 -20.72 20.92 -7.36
CA LEU A 240 -20.72 19.74 -6.50
C LEU A 240 -21.20 18.49 -7.25
N ASP A 241 -22.18 18.62 -8.14
CA ASP A 241 -22.69 17.50 -8.94
C ASP A 241 -21.61 16.92 -9.87
N GLN A 242 -20.84 17.79 -10.54
CA GLN A 242 -19.71 17.37 -11.37
C GLN A 242 -18.61 16.72 -10.53
N ALA A 243 -18.30 17.28 -9.36
CA ALA A 243 -17.30 16.72 -8.45
C ALA A 243 -17.71 15.34 -7.95
N MET A 244 -18.98 15.18 -7.54
CA MET A 244 -19.50 13.90 -7.08
C MET A 244 -19.51 12.84 -8.19
N ALA A 245 -19.91 13.21 -9.41
CA ALA A 245 -19.85 12.31 -10.55
C ALA A 245 -18.40 11.89 -10.90
N LEU A 246 -17.43 12.81 -10.75
CA LEU A 246 -16.02 12.50 -10.94
C LEU A 246 -15.49 11.59 -9.83
N TRP A 247 -15.80 11.89 -8.56
CA TRP A 247 -15.24 11.18 -7.41
C TRP A 247 -15.87 9.80 -7.18
N PHE A 248 -17.16 9.66 -7.47
CA PHE A 248 -17.91 8.40 -7.42
C PHE A 248 -18.15 7.87 -8.83
N ASN A 249 -17.03 7.65 -9.53
CA ASN A 249 -17.03 7.12 -10.88
C ASN A 249 -17.56 5.67 -10.97
N PRO A 250 -17.95 5.20 -12.16
CA PRO A 250 -18.69 3.94 -12.32
C PRO A 250 -18.00 2.67 -11.85
N THR A 251 -16.67 2.66 -11.70
CA THR A 251 -15.92 1.47 -11.28
C THR A 251 -15.23 1.63 -9.92
N LEU A 252 -15.54 2.69 -9.17
CA LEU A 252 -14.93 2.95 -7.87
C LEU A 252 -15.14 1.77 -6.92
N TRP A 253 -16.38 1.35 -6.74
CA TRP A 253 -16.72 0.35 -5.72
C TRP A 253 -16.23 -1.03 -6.10
N GLU A 254 -16.35 -1.41 -7.37
CA GLU A 254 -15.80 -2.64 -7.93
C GLU A 254 -14.29 -2.70 -7.68
N LEU A 255 -13.57 -1.61 -7.98
CA LEU A 255 -12.13 -1.53 -7.76
C LEU A 255 -11.77 -1.63 -6.27
N THR A 256 -12.45 -0.86 -5.42
CA THR A 256 -12.16 -0.84 -3.97
C THR A 256 -12.44 -2.18 -3.32
N PHE A 257 -13.60 -2.79 -3.57
CA PHE A 257 -13.92 -4.09 -2.98
C PHE A 257 -13.00 -5.19 -3.51
N HIS A 258 -12.65 -5.15 -4.80
CA HIS A 258 -11.66 -6.08 -5.36
C HIS A 258 -10.30 -5.92 -4.67
N ARG A 259 -9.80 -4.69 -4.51
CA ARG A 259 -8.51 -4.40 -3.86
C ARG A 259 -8.50 -4.83 -2.40
N VAL A 260 -9.56 -4.54 -1.65
CA VAL A 260 -9.65 -4.94 -0.23
C VAL A 260 -9.70 -6.47 -0.09
N ALA A 261 -10.52 -7.15 -0.90
CA ALA A 261 -10.59 -8.61 -0.87
C ALA A 261 -9.25 -9.25 -1.25
N ALA A 262 -8.60 -8.75 -2.31
CA ALA A 262 -7.29 -9.21 -2.75
C ALA A 262 -6.21 -8.96 -1.68
N ALA A 263 -6.24 -7.81 -1.01
CA ALA A 263 -5.32 -7.46 0.07
C ALA A 263 -5.47 -8.39 1.29
N ILE A 264 -6.70 -8.68 1.70
CA ILE A 264 -6.98 -9.64 2.78
C ILE A 264 -6.48 -11.03 2.39
N ALA A 265 -6.80 -11.51 1.18
CA ALA A 265 -6.32 -12.80 0.69
C ALA A 265 -4.79 -12.87 0.64
N PHE A 266 -4.15 -11.83 0.10
CA PHE A 266 -2.69 -11.76 0.00
C PHE A 266 -2.01 -11.83 1.38
N PHE A 267 -2.54 -11.10 2.37
CA PHE A 267 -2.02 -11.13 3.73
C PHE A 267 -2.28 -12.48 4.42
N GLY A 268 -3.43 -13.11 4.20
CA GLY A 268 -3.73 -14.47 4.68
C GLY A 268 -2.75 -15.52 4.12
N PHE A 269 -2.56 -15.55 2.80
CA PHE A 269 -1.58 -16.43 2.16
C PHE A 269 -0.15 -16.18 2.67
N LEU A 270 0.21 -14.92 2.97
CA LEU A 270 1.50 -14.60 3.56
C LEU A 270 1.63 -15.17 4.99
N ILE A 271 0.59 -15.05 5.83
CA ILE A 271 0.56 -15.70 7.15
C ILE A 271 0.76 -17.20 7.01
N ALA A 272 -0.02 -17.86 6.14
CA ALA A 272 0.06 -19.30 5.91
C ALA A 272 1.46 -19.74 5.46
N THR A 273 2.05 -19.01 4.51
CA THR A 273 3.38 -19.29 3.96
C THR A 273 4.46 -19.15 5.03
N LEU A 274 4.47 -18.03 5.77
CA LEU A 274 5.46 -17.78 6.82
C LEU A 274 5.32 -18.77 7.97
N ALA A 275 4.08 -19.07 8.39
CA ALA A 275 3.80 -20.05 9.43
C ALA A 275 4.26 -21.46 9.02
N THR A 276 4.04 -21.86 7.77
CA THR A 276 4.52 -23.15 7.23
C THR A 276 6.05 -23.23 7.24
N ALA A 277 6.73 -22.16 6.81
CA ALA A 277 8.19 -22.08 6.88
C ALA A 277 8.70 -22.20 8.33
N HIS A 278 8.02 -21.57 9.29
CA HIS A 278 8.35 -21.72 10.71
C HIS A 278 8.06 -23.14 11.21
N TYR A 279 6.94 -23.74 10.84
CA TYR A 279 6.55 -25.11 11.21
C TYR A 279 7.61 -26.14 10.83
N ILE A 280 8.11 -26.07 9.58
CA ILE A 280 9.15 -26.99 9.06
C ILE A 280 10.45 -26.88 9.87
N ASN A 281 10.79 -25.67 10.33
CA ASN A 281 12.03 -25.40 11.08
C ASN A 281 11.95 -25.74 12.57
N GLN A 282 10.76 -25.98 13.13
CA GLN A 282 10.64 -26.34 14.55
C GLN A 282 10.95 -27.82 14.79
N LYS A 283 11.61 -28.11 15.91
CA LYS A 283 11.82 -29.49 16.40
C LYS A 283 10.89 -29.84 17.55
N ASP A 284 10.53 -28.84 18.35
CA ASP A 284 9.63 -29.02 19.49
C ASP A 284 8.17 -29.20 19.05
N PHE A 285 7.47 -30.14 19.69
CA PHE A 285 6.09 -30.49 19.34
C PHE A 285 5.10 -29.36 19.66
N ALA A 286 5.28 -28.67 20.80
CA ALA A 286 4.38 -27.57 21.18
C ALA A 286 4.54 -26.37 20.23
N ALA A 287 5.78 -26.03 19.87
CA ALA A 287 6.08 -25.01 18.88
C ALA A 287 5.51 -25.37 17.50
N LYS A 288 5.68 -26.62 17.04
CA LYS A 288 5.06 -27.10 15.79
C LYS A 288 3.55 -26.92 15.80
N LYS A 289 2.86 -27.39 16.85
CA LYS A 289 1.40 -27.26 16.98
C LYS A 289 0.94 -25.80 16.92
N GLN A 290 1.71 -24.87 17.47
CA GLN A 290 1.39 -23.45 17.36
C GLN A 290 1.48 -22.95 15.93
N TRP A 291 2.55 -23.26 15.21
CA TRP A 291 2.73 -22.80 13.82
C TRP A 291 1.77 -23.49 12.84
N ASP A 292 1.41 -24.74 13.09
CA ASP A 292 0.34 -25.44 12.35
C ASP A 292 -1.00 -24.71 12.50
N TRP A 293 -1.35 -24.30 13.72
CA TRP A 293 -2.55 -23.50 13.95
C TRP A 293 -2.50 -22.12 13.27
N VAL A 294 -1.35 -21.44 13.29
CA VAL A 294 -1.20 -20.15 12.58
C VAL A 294 -1.30 -20.35 11.07
N ALA A 295 -0.76 -21.44 10.53
CA ALA A 295 -0.84 -21.76 9.11
C ALA A 295 -2.28 -22.04 8.67
N ALA A 296 -3.06 -22.75 9.49
CA ALA A 296 -4.48 -22.99 9.25
C ALA A 296 -5.36 -21.74 9.47
N TYR A 297 -4.86 -20.73 10.19
CA TYR A 297 -5.55 -19.47 10.39
C TYR A 297 -5.39 -18.50 9.22
N GLY A 298 -4.20 -18.47 8.61
CA GLY A 298 -3.91 -17.69 7.41
C GLY A 298 -4.57 -18.27 6.18
#